data_AF-A0A5J4P9R3-F1
#
_entry.id   AF-A0A5J4P9R3-F1
#
_cell.length_a   1.000
_cell.length_b   1.000
_cell.length_c   1.000
_cell.angle_alpha   90.00
_cell.angle_beta   90.00
_cell.angle_gamma   90.00
#
_symmetry.space_group_name_H-M   'P 1'
#
loop_
_entity.id
_entity.type
_entity.pdbx_description
1 polymer ?
#
loop_
_entity_poly.entity_id
_entity_poly.type
_entity_poly.pdbx_seq_one_letter_code
_entity_poly.pdbx_strand_id
1 'polypeptide(L)' 'EIITWKQLGLYLNPIVILNINAYFDPLLTMLGRAIEENFMRRSHEMIWRVAHTPDEAVEAIYNTPVWDVPVRKYAAI' A
#
# COMPACT_ATOMS: atom_id res chain seq x y z
N GLU A 1 7.76 2.44 7.28
CA GLU A 1 7.76 3.93 7.27
C GLU A 1 6.94 4.52 6.13
N ILE A 2 7.25 4.22 4.86
CA ILE A 2 6.56 4.83 3.70
C ILE A 2 5.04 4.57 3.67
N ILE A 3 4.58 3.39 4.11
CA ILE A 3 3.14 3.09 4.26
C ILE A 3 2.47 4.09 5.22
N THR A 4 3.10 4.36 6.37
CA THR A 4 2.61 5.33 7.36
C THR A 4 2.60 6.75 6.80
N TRP A 5 3.62 7.14 6.03
CA TRP A 5 3.64 8.45 5.39
C TRP A 5 2.53 8.59 4.35
N LYS A 6 2.20 7.52 3.62
CA LYS A 6 1.06 7.52 2.70
C LYS A 6 -0.28 7.60 3.44
N GLN A 7 -0.42 6.92 4.58
CA GLN A 7 -1.59 7.08 5.46
C GLN A 7 -1.76 8.52 5.93
N LEU A 8 -0.68 9.22 6.26
CA LEU A 8 -0.70 10.63 6.68
C LEU A 8 -0.81 11.62 5.51
N GLY A 9 -0.82 11.14 4.26
CA GLY A 9 -0.82 12.00 3.07
C GLY A 9 0.48 12.79 2.86
N LEU A 10 1.60 12.35 3.45
CA LEU A 10 2.94 12.91 3.30
C LEU A 10 3.71 12.30 2.12
N TYR A 11 3.26 11.15 1.63
CA TYR A 11 3.82 10.45 0.46
C TYR A 11 2.68 10.03 -0.47
N LEU A 12 2.73 10.43 -1.73
CA LEU A 12 1.64 10.21 -2.69
C LEU A 12 1.99 9.26 -3.85
N ASN A 13 3.26 8.91 -4.00
CA ASN A 13 3.71 8.00 -5.06
C ASN A 13 3.24 6.55 -4.81
N PRO A 14 3.19 5.71 -5.86
CA PRO A 14 2.88 4.28 -5.72
C PRO A 14 3.84 3.57 -4.76
N ILE A 15 3.30 2.62 -3.99
CA ILE A 15 4.09 1.70 -3.16
C ILE A 15 3.86 0.31 -3.72
N VAL A 16 4.94 -0.39 -4.07
CA VAL A 16 4.88 -1.75 -4.59
C VAL A 16 5.75 -2.66 -3.73
N ILE A 17 5.17 -3.78 -3.28
CA ILE A 17 5.86 -4.84 -2.57
C ILE A 17 6.15 -5.95 -3.57
N LEU A 18 7.42 -6.11 -3.92
CA LEU A 18 7.89 -7.23 -4.76
C LEU A 18 8.05 -8.48 -3.88
N ASN A 19 7.08 -9.38 -3.96
CA ASN A 19 6.96 -10.58 -3.15
C ASN A 19 7.39 -11.84 -3.93
N ILE A 20 8.71 -11.99 -4.09
CA ILE A 20 9.32 -13.15 -4.74
C ILE A 20 9.28 -14.35 -3.79
N ASN A 21 8.82 -15.51 -4.28
CA ASN A 21 8.78 -16.77 -3.54
C ASN A 21 8.09 -16.65 -2.16
N ALA A 22 7.03 -15.84 -2.06
CA ALA A 22 6.26 -15.65 -0.83
C ALA A 22 7.08 -15.07 0.35
N TYR A 23 8.21 -14.41 0.08
CA TYR A 23 9.09 -13.86 1.12
C TYR A 23 8.36 -12.88 2.07
N PHE A 24 7.46 -12.05 1.54
CA PHE A 24 6.71 -11.05 2.29
C PHE A 24 5.31 -11.50 2.73
N ASP A 25 4.92 -12.76 2.54
CA ASP A 25 3.63 -13.28 2.99
C ASP A 25 3.36 -13.02 4.49
N PRO A 26 4.34 -13.19 5.41
CA PRO A 26 4.12 -12.87 6.82
C PRO A 26 3.80 -11.39 7.05
N LEU A 27 4.45 -10.48 6.32
CA LEU A 27 4.17 -9.04 6.38
C LEU A 27 2.77 -8.73 5.86
N LEU A 28 2.40 -9.30 4.71
CA LEU A 28 1.07 -9.10 4.11
C LEU A 28 -0.04 -9.62 5.02
N THR A 29 0.19 -10.76 5.68
CA THR A 29 -0.72 -11.32 6.68
C THR A 29 -0.85 -10.40 7.90
N MET A 30 0.26 -9.85 8.41
CA MET A 30 0.24 -8.89 9.51
C MET A 30 -0.56 -7.63 9.15
N LEU A 31 -0.35 -7.09 7.94
CA LEU A 31 -1.09 -5.93 7.45
C LEU A 31 -2.59 -6.23 7.28
N GLY A 32 -2.94 -7.41 6.75
CA GLY A 32 -4.31 -7.88 6.64
C GLY A 32 -5.00 -7.95 8.01
N ARG A 33 -4.35 -8.54 9.01
CA ARG A 33 -4.86 -8.56 10.39
C ARG A 33 -5.04 -7.17 10.97
N ALA A 34 -4.11 -6.25 10.74
CA ALA A 34 -4.24 -4.87 11.20
C ALA A 34 -5.49 -4.17 10.61
N ILE A 35 -5.86 -4.51 9.37
CA ILE A 35 -7.10 -4.03 8.75
C ILE A 35 -8.33 -4.70 9.37
N GLU A 36 -8.32 -6.03 9.52
CA GLU A 36 -9.42 -6.79 10.12
C GLU A 36 -9.74 -6.35 11.55
N GLU A 37 -8.70 -6.10 12.34
CA GLU A 37 -8.79 -5.65 13.74
C GLU A 37 -8.98 -4.13 13.88
N ASN A 38 -9.26 -3.41 12.78
CA ASN A 38 -9.53 -1.96 12.74
C ASN A 38 -8.38 -1.07 13.23
N PHE A 39 -7.14 -1.58 13.32
CA PHE A 39 -5.94 -0.72 13.46
C PHE A 39 -5.63 0.03 12.16
N MET A 40 -6.14 -0.45 11.03
CA MET A 40 -6.12 0.20 9.73
C MET A 40 -7.50 0.14 9.09
N ARG A 41 -7.84 1.15 8.29
CA ARG A 41 -9.09 1.15 7.53
C ARG A 41 -9.00 0.19 6.36
N ARG A 42 -10.14 -0.38 5.97
CA ARG A 42 -10.23 -1.20 4.76
C ARG A 42 -9.78 -0.47 3.49
N SER A 43 -10.03 0.83 3.39
CA SER A 43 -9.54 1.67 2.28
C SER A 43 -8.01 1.71 2.19
N HIS A 44 -7.28 1.40 3.28
CA HIS A 44 -5.82 1.34 3.30
C HIS A 44 -5.24 0.12 2.59
N GLU A 45 -6.04 -0.89 2.24
CA GLU A 45 -5.60 -1.98 1.36
C GLU A 45 -5.07 -1.46 0.01
N MET A 46 -5.57 -0.29 -0.43
CA MET A 46 -5.14 0.36 -1.67
C MET A 46 -3.82 1.15 -1.55
N ILE A 47 -3.19 1.18 -0.37
CA ILE A 47 -1.94 1.94 -0.15
C ILE A 47 -0.76 1.30 -0.89
N TRP A 48 -0.75 -0.03 -1.01
CA TRP A 48 0.29 -0.77 -1.71
C TRP A 48 -0.29 -1.71 -2.76
N ARG A 49 0.57 -2.07 -3.73
CA ARG A 49 0.35 -3.20 -4.65
C ARG A 49 1.34 -4.30 -4.31
N VAL A 50 0.97 -5.54 -4.61
CA VAL A 50 1.88 -6.69 -4.51
C VAL A 50 2.17 -7.16 -5.93
N ALA A 51 3.44 -7.39 -6.23
CA ALA A 51 3.93 -7.94 -7.49
C ALA A 51 4.79 -9.17 -7.19
N HIS A 52 4.79 -10.15 -8.08
CA HIS A 52 5.54 -11.40 -7.92
C HIS A 52 6.74 -11.50 -8.85
N THR A 53 6.84 -10.60 -9.82
CA THR A 53 7.99 -10.46 -10.72
C THR A 53 8.48 -9.01 -10.77
N PRO A 54 9.75 -8.77 -11.13
CA PRO A 54 10.26 -7.41 -11.33
C PRO A 54 9.47 -6.63 -12.38
N ASP A 55 9.11 -7.27 -13.50
CA ASP A 55 8.33 -6.66 -14.57
C ASP A 55 6.94 -6.20 -14.09
N GLU A 56 6.23 -7.04 -13.33
CA GLU A 56 4.96 -6.67 -12.68
C GLU A 56 5.15 -5.49 -11.72
N ALA A 57 6.27 -5.45 -10.98
CA ALA A 57 6.52 -4.38 -10.04
C ALA A 57 6.72 -3.04 -10.76
N VAL A 58 7.48 -3.05 -11.85
CA VAL A 58 7.71 -1.88 -12.70
C VAL A 58 6.40 -1.43 -13.35
N GLU A 59 5.63 -2.35 -13.90
CA GLU A 59 4.31 -2.07 -14.48
C GLU A 59 3.38 -1.44 -13.43
N ALA A 60 3.32 -2.00 -12.22
CA ALA A 60 2.50 -1.49 -11.14
C ALA A 60 2.90 -0.06 -10.73
N ILE A 61 4.18 0.30 -10.78
CA ILE A 61 4.65 1.66 -10.52
C ILE A 61 4.09 2.64 -11.58
N TYR A 62 4.11 2.28 -12.86
CA TYR A 62 3.67 3.17 -13.93
C TYR A 62 2.14 3.23 -14.09
N ASN A 63 1.43 2.15 -13.78
CA ASN A 63 -0.02 2.05 -13.97
C ASN A 63 -0.83 2.40 -12.72
N THR A 64 -0.20 2.52 -11.55
CA THR A 64 -0.93 2.94 -10.34
C THR A 64 -1.22 4.44 -10.42
N PRO A 65 -2.51 4.84 -10.40
CA PRO A 65 -2.85 6.26 -10.41
C PRO A 65 -2.27 6.96 -9.17
N VAL A 66 -1.70 8.14 -9.39
CA VAL A 66 -1.21 8.99 -8.30
C VAL A 66 -2.40 9.33 -7.40
N TRP A 67 -2.21 9.20 -6.09
CA TRP A 67 -3.24 9.60 -5.14
C TRP A 67 -3.38 11.12 -5.18
N ASP A 68 -4.51 11.61 -5.71
CA ASP A 68 -4.79 13.04 -5.78
C ASP A 68 -5.03 13.64 -4.39
N VAL A 69 -4.66 14.91 -4.22
CA VAL A 69 -4.64 15.65 -2.95
C VAL A 69 -5.98 15.68 -2.15
N PRO A 70 -7.20 15.48 -2.71
CA PRO A 70 -8.42 15.38 -1.89
C PRO A 70 -8.41 14.20 -0.91
N VAL A 71 -7.50 13.22 -1.08
CA VAL A 71 -7.36 12.05 -0.21
C VAL A 71 -6.86 12.41 1.21
N ARG A 72 -6.39 13.64 1.45
CA ARG A 72 -6.14 14.14 2.83
C ARG A 72 -7.34 13.99 3.77
N LYS A 73 -8.58 14.00 3.23
CA LYS A 73 -9.79 13.73 4.04
C LYS A 73 -9.93 12.28 4.51
N TYR A 74 -9.27 11.31 3.86
CA TYR A 74 -9.29 9.90 4.26
C TYR A 74 -8.25 9.58 5.35
N ALA A 75 -7.22 10.42 5.48
CA ALA A 75 -6.13 10.31 6.45
C ALA A 75 -6.47 10.86 7.85
N ALA A 76 -7.36 11.86 7.92
CA ALA A 76 -7.50 12.75 9.08
C ALA A 76 -8.77 12.57 9.93
N ILE A 77 -9.68 11.71 9.51
CA ILE A 77 -10.81 11.24 10.34
C ILE A 77 -10.62 9.76 10.47
#